data_AF-A0A3P9AV53-F1
#
_entry.id   AF-A0A3P9AV53-F1
#
_cell.length_a   1.000
_cell.length_b   1.000
_cell.length_c   1.000
_cell.angle_alpha   90.00
_cell.angle_beta   90.00
_cell.angle_gamma   90.00
#
_symmetry.space_group_name_H-M   'P 1'
#
loop_
_entity.id
_entity.type
_entity.pdbx_description
1 polymer ?
#
loop_
_entity_poly.entity_id
_entity_poly.type
_entity_poly.pdbx_seq_one_letter_code
_entity_poly.pdbx_strand_id
1 'polypeptide(L)'
;MKLLYVFVSVSSESRGQITVTQPGAVSSAVGGTVSIKCTTSQDVYGSSYLSWYQQKDGGVPKLLIYYASRRESGIPDRFTGSGSNSDFTLTISGVQAEDAAVYYCQSFHRDTAL
;
A
#
# COMPACT_ATOMS: atom_id res chain seq x y z
N MET A 1 11.69 -32.58 48.16
CA MET A 1 10.44 -31.97 47.66
C MET A 1 10.60 -31.72 46.16
N LYS A 2 9.78 -32.34 45.30
CA LYS A 2 9.78 -32.08 43.85
C LYS A 2 8.70 -31.02 43.57
N LEU A 3 9.09 -29.84 43.09
CA LEU A 3 8.13 -28.87 42.56
C LEU A 3 7.79 -29.25 41.12
N LEU A 4 6.53 -29.62 40.87
CA LEU A 4 5.98 -29.71 39.52
C LEU A 4 5.47 -28.33 39.13
N TYR A 5 6.13 -27.69 38.16
CA TYR A 5 5.63 -26.45 37.55
C TYR A 5 4.83 -26.78 36.30
N VAL A 6 3.54 -26.47 36.31
CA VAL A 6 2.67 -26.53 35.12
C VAL A 6 2.56 -25.11 34.58
N PHE A 7 3.12 -24.86 33.40
CA PHE A 7 2.92 -23.60 32.66
C PHE A 7 1.76 -23.79 31.70
N VAL A 8 0.60 -23.21 32.03
CA VAL A 8 -0.54 -23.10 31.10
C VAL A 8 -0.42 -21.77 30.39
N SER A 9 -0.04 -21.78 29.11
CA SER A 9 -0.07 -20.60 28.25
C SER A 9 -1.35 -20.58 27.43
N VAL A 10 -2.21 -19.60 27.66
CA VAL A 10 -3.37 -19.31 26.79
C VAL A 10 -2.91 -18.29 25.76
N SER A 11 -2.72 -18.71 24.51
CA SER A 11 -2.51 -17.80 23.39
C SER A 11 -3.86 -17.37 22.83
N SER A 12 -4.20 -16.09 22.97
CA SER A 12 -5.30 -15.47 22.24
C SER A 12 -4.79 -15.08 20.85
N GLU A 13 -5.33 -15.69 19.79
CA GLU A 13 -5.02 -15.33 18.42
C GLU A 13 -5.76 -14.02 18.07
N SER A 14 -5.02 -12.90 17.99
CA SER A 14 -5.58 -11.62 17.51
C SER A 14 -5.72 -11.67 15.99
N ARG A 15 -6.96 -11.77 15.50
CA ARG A 15 -7.27 -11.78 14.04
C ARG A 15 -7.35 -10.38 13.41
N GLY A 16 -7.00 -9.33 14.17
CA GLY A 16 -7.35 -7.94 13.83
C GLY A 16 -6.26 -7.09 13.16
N GLN A 17 -5.09 -7.62 12.81
CA GLN A 17 -4.02 -6.81 12.21
C GLN A 17 -3.97 -6.94 10.69
N ILE A 18 -4.34 -5.87 9.98
CA ILE A 18 -4.04 -5.70 8.56
C ILE A 18 -2.58 -5.28 8.43
N THR A 19 -1.83 -5.97 7.57
CA THR A 19 -0.47 -5.56 7.19
C THR A 19 -0.46 -5.05 5.76
N VAL A 20 0.37 -4.04 5.51
CA VAL A 20 0.62 -3.45 4.20
C VAL A 20 2.09 -3.64 3.88
N THR A 21 2.40 -4.17 2.71
CA THR A 21 3.77 -4.47 2.27
C THR A 21 4.08 -3.71 0.99
N GLN A 22 5.14 -2.89 1.02
CA GLN A 22 5.68 -2.17 -0.12
C GLN A 22 7.19 -2.47 -0.25
N PRO A 23 7.77 -2.37 -1.46
CA PRO A 23 9.22 -2.46 -1.63
C PRO A 23 9.90 -1.30 -0.89
N GLY A 24 11.04 -1.55 -0.25
CA GLY A 24 11.77 -0.52 0.49
C GLY A 24 12.31 0.60 -0.41
N ALA A 25 12.69 0.28 -1.64
CA ALA A 25 13.06 1.24 -2.67
C ALA A 25 12.83 0.64 -4.05
N VAL A 26 12.55 1.49 -5.02
CA VAL A 26 12.58 1.17 -6.45
C VAL A 26 13.32 2.29 -7.18
N SER A 27 13.91 1.97 -8.33
CA SER A 27 14.64 2.94 -9.14
C SER A 27 14.34 2.72 -10.61
N SER A 28 14.36 3.80 -11.39
CA SER A 28 14.29 3.75 -12.84
C SER A 28 15.10 4.92 -13.41
N ALA A 29 15.55 4.78 -14.66
CA ALA A 29 16.19 5.88 -15.36
C ALA A 29 15.14 6.93 -15.76
N VAL A 30 15.57 8.18 -15.93
CA VAL A 30 14.71 9.23 -16.51
C VAL A 30 14.22 8.78 -17.89
N GLY A 31 12.92 8.94 -18.15
CA GLY A 31 12.23 8.44 -19.34
C GLY A 31 11.84 6.96 -19.27
N GLY A 32 12.33 6.22 -18.27
CA GLY A 32 11.96 4.82 -18.04
C GLY A 32 10.58 4.66 -17.41
N THR A 33 10.23 3.41 -17.10
CA THR A 33 9.02 3.06 -16.37
C THR A 33 9.41 2.47 -15.01
N VAL A 34 8.64 2.77 -13.98
CA VAL A 34 8.76 2.11 -12.66
C VAL A 34 7.39 1.65 -12.19
N SER A 35 7.36 0.50 -11.51
CA SER A 35 6.16 -0.05 -10.88
C SER A 35 6.41 -0.24 -9.39
N ILE A 36 5.51 0.29 -8.57
CA ILE A 36 5.55 0.22 -7.11
C ILE A 36 4.42 -0.69 -6.67
N LYS A 37 4.76 -1.81 -6.02
CA LYS A 37 3.77 -2.75 -5.51
C LYS A 37 3.29 -2.38 -4.11
N CYS A 38 2.04 -2.69 -3.84
CA CYS A 38 1.42 -2.65 -2.53
C CYS A 38 0.57 -3.91 -2.34
N THR A 39 0.92 -4.74 -1.38
CA THR A 39 0.12 -5.92 -1.01
C THR A 39 -0.42 -5.81 0.40
N THR A 40 -1.65 -6.26 0.62
CA THR A 40 -2.31 -6.25 1.93
C THR A 40 -2.55 -7.68 2.41
N SER A 41 -2.54 -7.93 3.73
CA SER A 41 -2.78 -9.28 4.28
C SER A 41 -4.20 -9.81 4.08
N GLN A 42 -5.15 -8.93 3.80
CA GLN A 42 -6.54 -9.26 3.50
C GLN A 42 -7.02 -8.40 2.33
N ASP A 43 -8.15 -8.78 1.75
CA ASP A 43 -8.74 -8.00 0.68
C ASP A 43 -9.20 -6.63 1.18
N VAL A 44 -8.91 -5.62 0.38
CA VAL A 44 -9.34 -4.24 0.58
C VAL A 44 -10.85 -4.16 0.38
N TYR A 45 -11.51 -3.31 1.16
CA TYR A 45 -12.96 -3.10 1.08
C TYR A 45 -13.38 -2.76 -0.35
N GLY A 46 -14.48 -3.40 -0.80
CA GLY A 46 -14.99 -3.21 -2.17
C GLY A 46 -13.95 -3.50 -3.25
N SER A 47 -12.96 -4.35 -2.95
CA SER A 47 -11.82 -4.79 -3.80
C SER A 47 -10.97 -3.69 -4.43
N SER A 48 -11.24 -2.42 -4.11
CA SER A 48 -10.67 -1.28 -4.83
C SER A 48 -10.47 -0.04 -3.97
N TYR A 49 -10.84 -0.03 -2.68
CA TYR A 49 -10.67 1.13 -1.80
C TYR A 49 -9.21 1.31 -1.34
N LEU A 50 -8.32 1.44 -2.31
CA LEU A 50 -6.91 1.76 -2.14
C LEU A 50 -6.60 3.08 -2.84
N SER A 51 -5.77 3.89 -2.18
CA SER A 51 -5.29 5.17 -2.70
C SER A 51 -3.76 5.21 -2.69
N TRP A 52 -3.19 5.88 -3.67
CA TRP A 52 -1.76 6.14 -3.81
C TRP A 52 -1.44 7.61 -3.56
N TYR A 53 -0.42 7.85 -2.76
CA TYR A 53 0.05 9.18 -2.41
C TYR A 53 1.53 9.36 -2.76
N GLN A 54 1.89 10.58 -3.17
CA GLN A 54 3.27 11.03 -3.32
C GLN A 54 3.63 12.01 -2.22
N GLN A 55 4.76 11.79 -1.55
CA GLN A 55 5.33 12.74 -0.61
C GLN A 55 6.76 13.09 -1.04
N LYS A 56 6.96 14.35 -1.40
CA LYS A 56 8.31 14.91 -1.66
C LYS A 56 8.96 15.30 -0.34
N ASP A 57 10.29 15.41 -0.33
CA ASP A 57 11.07 15.77 0.86
C ASP A 57 10.52 17.04 1.54
N GLY A 58 10.19 16.93 2.83
CA GLY A 58 9.61 18.02 3.62
C GLY A 58 8.19 18.45 3.23
N GLY A 59 7.57 17.79 2.25
CA GLY A 59 6.22 18.07 1.78
C GLY A 59 5.13 17.27 2.49
N VAL A 60 3.88 17.66 2.24
CA VAL A 60 2.70 16.87 2.64
C VAL A 60 2.37 15.80 1.58
N PRO A 61 1.83 14.64 1.98
CA PRO A 61 1.34 13.63 1.04
C PRO A 61 0.26 14.21 0.11
N LYS A 62 0.41 14.00 -1.21
CA LYS A 62 -0.54 14.40 -2.25
C LYS A 62 -1.16 13.17 -2.89
N LEU A 63 -2.48 13.17 -3.05
CA LEU A 63 -3.21 12.07 -3.69
C LEU A 63 -2.87 11.98 -5.18
N LEU A 64 -2.55 10.78 -5.65
CA LEU A 64 -2.30 10.49 -7.06
C LEU A 64 -3.44 9.72 -7.70
N ILE A 65 -3.78 8.57 -7.09
CA ILE A 65 -4.77 7.62 -7.57
C ILE A 65 -5.66 7.25 -6.38
N TYR A 66 -6.96 7.14 -6.59
CA TYR A 66 -7.95 6.66 -5.64
C TYR A 66 -8.81 5.57 -6.29
N TYR A 67 -9.53 4.80 -5.47
CA TYR A 67 -10.29 3.62 -5.93
C TYR A 67 -9.46 2.69 -6.85
N ALA A 68 -8.21 2.43 -6.46
CA ALA A 68 -7.20 1.59 -7.13
C ALA A 68 -6.71 2.08 -8.50
N SER A 69 -7.54 2.72 -9.32
CA SER A 69 -7.23 3.06 -10.71
C SER A 69 -7.68 4.46 -11.15
N ARG A 70 -8.48 5.17 -10.35
CA ARG A 70 -8.96 6.51 -10.70
C ARG A 70 -7.90 7.54 -10.39
N ARG A 71 -7.39 8.20 -11.41
CA ARG A 71 -6.41 9.28 -11.26
C ARG A 71 -7.09 10.56 -10.74
N GLU A 72 -6.47 11.20 -9.76
CA GLU A 72 -6.91 12.50 -9.24
C GLU A 72 -6.74 13.60 -10.31
N SER A 73 -7.60 14.62 -10.28
CA SER A 73 -7.55 15.72 -11.23
C SER A 73 -6.22 16.48 -11.14
N GLY A 74 -5.66 16.84 -12.29
CA GLY A 74 -4.37 17.53 -12.38
C GLY A 74 -3.13 16.63 -12.22
N ILE A 75 -3.31 15.34 -11.97
CA ILE A 75 -2.19 14.38 -11.97
C ILE A 75 -1.85 13.97 -13.41
N PRO A 76 -0.56 14.00 -13.81
CA PRO A 76 -0.14 13.63 -15.16
C PRO A 76 -0.55 12.22 -15.56
N ASP A 77 -0.76 12.01 -16.85
CA ASP A 77 -1.30 10.75 -17.38
C ASP A 77 -0.38 9.54 -17.26
N ARG A 78 0.92 9.81 -17.17
CA ARG A 78 1.97 8.84 -16.90
C ARG A 78 1.81 8.07 -15.57
N PHE A 79 1.03 8.62 -14.62
CA PHE A 79 0.68 7.92 -13.38
C PHE A 79 -0.57 7.07 -13.59
N THR A 80 -0.47 5.78 -13.32
CA THR A 80 -1.56 4.82 -13.48
C THR A 80 -1.59 3.85 -12.31
N GLY A 81 -2.79 3.58 -11.78
CA GLY A 81 -2.98 2.55 -10.75
C GLY A 81 -3.70 1.33 -11.32
N SER A 82 -3.34 0.15 -10.83
CA SER A 82 -3.96 -1.11 -11.17
C SER A 82 -4.00 -2.06 -9.97
N GLY A 83 -4.75 -3.16 -10.14
CA GLY A 83 -4.91 -4.20 -9.13
C GLY A 83 -6.27 -4.17 -8.45
N SER A 84 -6.47 -5.16 -7.59
CA SER A 84 -7.70 -5.37 -6.83
C SER A 84 -7.44 -6.28 -5.64
N ASN A 85 -8.44 -6.38 -4.75
CA ASN A 85 -8.41 -7.27 -3.59
C ASN A 85 -7.22 -6.94 -2.67
N SER A 86 -6.11 -7.67 -2.80
CA SER A 86 -4.94 -7.58 -1.92
C SER A 86 -3.62 -7.34 -2.67
N ASP A 87 -3.64 -7.14 -3.99
CA ASP A 87 -2.45 -6.83 -4.81
C ASP A 87 -2.72 -5.62 -5.71
N PHE A 88 -1.95 -4.55 -5.48
CA PHE A 88 -2.07 -3.28 -6.16
C PHE A 88 -0.72 -2.80 -6.68
N THR A 89 -0.76 -2.07 -7.79
CA THR A 89 0.45 -1.52 -8.41
C THR A 89 0.20 -0.08 -8.85
N LEU A 90 1.13 0.82 -8.51
CA LEU A 90 1.27 2.12 -9.14
C LEU A 90 2.35 2.03 -10.21
N THR A 91 2.03 2.43 -11.44
CA THR A 91 2.99 2.52 -12.52
C THR A 91 3.18 3.98 -12.92
N ILE A 92 4.45 4.39 -13.03
CA ILE A 92 4.87 5.70 -13.52
C ILE A 92 5.66 5.43 -14.79
N SER A 93 5.10 5.75 -15.95
CA SER A 93 5.82 5.73 -17.22
C SER A 93 6.55 7.05 -17.45
N GLY A 94 7.57 7.08 -18.30
CA GLY A 94 8.28 8.32 -18.62
C GLY A 94 8.78 9.07 -17.39
N VAL A 95 9.37 8.36 -16.42
CA VAL A 95 9.81 8.88 -15.12
C VAL A 95 10.62 10.16 -15.29
N GLN A 96 10.31 11.17 -14.50
CA GLN A 96 10.98 12.47 -14.53
C GLN A 96 11.77 12.70 -13.22
N ALA A 97 12.69 13.66 -13.21
CA ALA A 97 13.52 13.93 -12.03
C ALA A 97 12.67 14.38 -10.83
N GLU A 98 11.59 15.11 -11.09
CA GLU A 98 10.62 15.56 -10.11
C GLU A 98 9.73 14.45 -9.54
N ASP A 99 9.79 13.24 -10.09
CA ASP A 99 9.06 12.07 -9.59
C ASP A 99 9.83 11.37 -8.44
N ALA A 100 11.05 11.83 -8.11
CA ALA A 100 11.77 11.39 -6.91
C ALA A 100 11.00 11.82 -5.63
N ALA A 101 10.45 10.82 -4.93
CA ALA A 101 9.59 11.00 -3.78
C ALA A 101 9.41 9.68 -3.01
N VAL A 102 8.80 9.74 -1.82
CA VAL A 102 8.27 8.57 -1.14
C VAL A 102 6.82 8.35 -1.59
N TYR A 103 6.47 7.10 -1.88
CA TYR A 103 5.14 6.72 -2.35
C TYR A 103 4.46 5.79 -1.35
N TYR A 104 3.25 6.13 -0.96
CA TYR A 104 2.47 5.37 0.02
C TYR A 104 1.20 4.85 -0.61
N CYS A 105 0.88 3.58 -0.33
CA CYS A 105 -0.49 3.10 -0.52
C CYS A 105 -1.24 3.16 0.82
N GLN A 106 -2.52 3.52 0.75
CA GLN A 106 -3.42 3.50 1.88
C GLN A 106 -4.66 2.71 1.49
N SER A 107 -4.98 1.68 2.27
CA SER A 107 -6.15 0.85 2.07
C SER A 107 -7.20 1.11 3.15
N PHE A 108 -8.46 0.94 2.77
CA PHE A 108 -9.57 0.85 3.71
C PHE A 108 -10.02 -0.60 3.85
N HIS A 109 -10.07 -1.09 5.09
CA HIS A 109 -10.58 -2.41 5.42
C HIS A 109 -11.76 -2.24 6.38
N ARG A 110 -12.75 -3.11 6.23
CA ARG A 110 -13.91 -3.19 7.12
C ARG A 110 -14.11 -4.66 7.46
N ASP A 111 -14.17 -4.97 8.76
CA ASP A 111 -14.52 -6.30 9.22
C ASP A 111 -15.94 -6.63 8.76
N THR A 112 -16.09 -7.71 8.00
CA THR A 112 -17.39 -8.24 7.55
C THR A 112 -18.03 -9.19 8.56
N ALA A 113 -17.57 -9.20 9.81
CA ALA A 113 -18.17 -9.99 10.89
C ALA A 113 -19.42 -9.31 11.49
N LEU A 114 -20.38 -8.93 10.64
CA LEU A 114 -21.72 -8.49 11.02
C LEU A 114 -22.77 -9.43 10.43
#